data_AF-A0A971K5L2-F1
#
_entry.id   AF-A0A971K5L2-F1
#
_cell.length_a   1.000
_cell.length_b   1.000
_cell.length_c   1.000
_cell.angle_alpha   90.00
_cell.angle_beta   90.00
_cell.angle_gamma   90.00
#
_symmetry.space_group_name_H-M   'P 1'
#
loop_
_entity.id
_entity.type
_entity.pdbx_description
1 polymer ?
#
loop_
_entity_poly.entity_id
_entity_poly.type
_entity_poly.pdbx_seq_one_letter_code
_entity_poly.pdbx_strand_id
1 'polypeptide(L)'
;MKRIIPLLLPLLLILNCSTWYQLTKKESRYYTEEEKLILEATTAAVDFRYGFDPSLELDYVYKAGTFSEKELTDKNKKMLEVLRKIDREKVVAFYEKMFRLKEIITWNMNNAQKDGEWDDYTLISKYILPDTEKYVEMLEKNVILIDQNYKRTIEERKGEIKKQVEAGN
;
A
#
# COMPACT_ATOMS: atom_id res chain seq x y z
N MET A 1 -54.34 11.92 -16.35
CA MET A 1 -53.26 10.93 -16.23
C MET A 1 -52.32 11.06 -17.41
N LYS A 2 -51.02 10.77 -17.23
CA LYS A 2 -49.93 10.78 -18.23
C LYS A 2 -49.15 12.10 -18.32
N ARG A 3 -48.13 12.24 -17.45
CA ARG A 3 -46.91 13.03 -17.65
C ARG A 3 -45.90 12.70 -16.52
N ILE A 4 -45.55 11.42 -16.36
CA ILE A 4 -44.46 10.97 -15.44
C ILE A 4 -43.60 9.89 -16.14
N ILE A 5 -43.46 9.96 -17.46
CA ILE A 5 -42.64 9.01 -18.23
C ILE A 5 -41.23 9.54 -18.55
N PRO A 6 -40.96 10.86 -18.75
CA PRO A 6 -39.61 11.28 -19.15
C PRO A 6 -38.57 11.27 -18.02
N LEU A 7 -38.97 11.03 -16.76
CA LEU A 7 -38.08 11.05 -15.58
C LEU A 7 -37.53 9.67 -15.18
N LEU A 8 -38.05 8.58 -15.77
CA LEU A 8 -37.62 7.20 -15.44
C LEU A 8 -36.37 6.75 -16.21
N LEU A 9 -36.16 7.26 -17.43
CA LEU A 9 -35.01 6.90 -18.28
C LEU A 9 -33.65 7.31 -17.68
N PRO A 10 -33.45 8.54 -17.16
CA PRO A 10 -32.18 8.92 -16.54
C PRO A 10 -31.91 8.16 -15.23
N LEU A 11 -32.95 7.79 -14.47
CA LEU A 11 -32.81 7.03 -13.23
C LEU A 11 -32.30 5.60 -13.47
N LEU A 12 -32.77 4.95 -14.55
CA LEU A 12 -32.32 3.61 -14.94
C LEU A 12 -30.87 3.59 -15.46
N LEU A 13 -30.43 4.66 -16.11
CA LEU A 13 -29.04 4.80 -16.57
C LEU A 13 -28.06 5.01 -15.39
N ILE A 14 -28.43 5.81 -14.40
CA ILE A 14 -27.60 6.05 -13.20
C ILE A 14 -27.49 4.78 -12.35
N LEU A 15 -28.60 4.06 -12.16
CA LEU A 15 -28.62 2.81 -11.41
C LEU A 15 -27.74 1.74 -12.07
N ASN A 16 -27.81 1.59 -13.40
CA ASN A 16 -26.98 0.63 -14.13
C ASN A 16 -25.48 0.96 -14.08
N CYS A 17 -25.08 2.23 -14.14
CA CYS A 17 -23.67 2.58 -13.99
C CYS A 17 -23.14 2.28 -12.58
N SER A 18 -23.94 2.54 -11.54
CA SER A 18 -23.52 2.29 -10.15
C SER A 18 -23.43 0.80 -9.81
N THR A 19 -24.37 -0.02 -10.28
CA THR A 19 -24.34 -1.47 -10.08
C THR A 19 -23.27 -2.13 -10.93
N TRP A 20 -23.07 -1.70 -12.17
CA TRP A 20 -22.02 -2.24 -13.02
C TRP A 20 -20.62 -1.90 -12.46
N TYR A 21 -20.42 -0.66 -12.00
CA TYR A 21 -19.19 -0.28 -11.30
C TYR A 21 -18.95 -1.15 -10.06
N GLN A 22 -19.96 -1.39 -9.22
CA GLN A 22 -19.80 -2.28 -8.05
C GLN A 22 -19.49 -3.74 -8.42
N LEU A 23 -20.00 -4.23 -9.56
CA LEU A 23 -19.78 -5.61 -10.01
C LEU A 23 -18.42 -5.80 -10.70
N THR A 24 -17.87 -4.76 -11.33
CA THR A 24 -16.59 -4.84 -12.06
C THR A 24 -15.43 -4.17 -11.33
N LYS A 25 -15.68 -3.57 -10.16
CA LYS A 25 -14.64 -2.91 -9.37
C LYS A 25 -13.61 -3.95 -8.94
N LYS A 26 -12.37 -3.74 -9.37
CA LYS A 26 -11.23 -4.48 -8.84
C LYS A 26 -10.97 -4.03 -7.40
N GLU A 27 -10.79 -4.98 -6.51
CA GLU A 27 -10.45 -4.74 -5.11
C GLU A 27 -9.12 -5.40 -4.77
N SER A 28 -8.39 -4.79 -3.85
CA SER A 28 -7.16 -5.37 -3.32
C SER A 28 -7.42 -6.74 -2.70
N ARG A 29 -6.55 -7.69 -3.03
CA ARG A 29 -6.49 -9.02 -2.41
C ARG A 29 -5.16 -9.28 -1.71
N TYR A 30 -4.34 -8.23 -1.56
CA TYR A 30 -2.99 -8.37 -1.08
C TYR A 30 -2.93 -8.69 0.42
N TYR A 31 -3.84 -8.11 1.21
CA TYR A 31 -3.87 -8.23 2.66
C TYR A 31 -4.99 -9.16 3.16
N THR A 32 -4.67 -10.02 4.12
CA THR A 32 -5.65 -10.68 4.99
C THR A 32 -6.29 -9.67 5.94
N GLU A 33 -7.43 -10.02 6.54
CA GLU A 33 -8.11 -9.14 7.49
C GLU A 33 -7.24 -8.79 8.71
N GLU A 34 -6.43 -9.72 9.19
CA GLU A 34 -5.50 -9.44 10.29
C GLU A 34 -4.41 -8.45 9.87
N GLU A 35 -3.83 -8.62 8.67
CA GLU A 35 -2.80 -7.70 8.17
C GLU A 35 -3.37 -6.31 7.88
N LYS A 36 -4.63 -6.21 7.46
CA LYS A 36 -5.33 -4.92 7.31
C LYS A 36 -5.41 -4.17 8.64
N LEU A 37 -5.70 -4.87 9.75
CA LEU A 37 -5.71 -4.23 11.07
C LEU A 37 -4.33 -3.69 11.46
N ILE A 38 -3.25 -4.43 11.15
CA ILE A 38 -1.89 -3.95 11.38
C ILE A 38 -1.62 -2.72 10.50
N LEU A 39 -1.94 -2.79 9.20
CA LEU A 39 -1.78 -1.70 8.24
C LEU A 39 -2.53 -0.44 8.66
N GLU A 40 -3.80 -0.56 9.03
CA GLU A 40 -4.63 0.56 9.51
C GLU A 40 -4.04 1.19 10.78
N ALA A 41 -3.69 0.38 11.78
CA ALA A 41 -3.16 0.89 13.04
C ALA A 41 -1.82 1.61 12.85
N THR A 42 -0.93 1.05 12.02
CA THR A 42 0.41 1.59 11.78
C THR A 42 0.38 2.81 10.87
N THR A 43 -0.43 2.82 9.81
CA THR A 43 -0.62 3.99 8.94
C THR A 43 -1.30 5.15 9.67
N ALA A 44 -2.33 4.88 10.47
CA ALA A 44 -2.97 5.89 11.32
C ALA A 44 -2.01 6.51 12.33
N ALA A 45 -1.09 5.73 12.91
CA ALA A 45 -0.10 6.25 13.87
C ALA A 45 0.86 7.29 13.27
N VAL A 46 1.07 7.25 11.95
CA VAL A 46 2.01 8.12 11.23
C VAL A 46 1.33 9.12 10.31
N ASP A 47 0.00 9.18 10.28
CA ASP A 47 -0.81 9.90 9.28
C ASP A 47 -0.41 9.55 7.84
N PHE A 48 -0.28 8.25 7.58
CA PHE A 48 -0.28 7.69 6.23
C PHE A 48 -1.64 7.05 6.00
N ARG A 49 -1.92 6.71 4.74
CA ARG A 49 -3.10 5.96 4.32
C ARG A 49 -2.66 4.91 3.32
N TYR A 50 -3.45 3.86 3.16
CA TYR A 50 -3.25 2.88 2.11
C TYR A 50 -4.29 3.05 1.00
N GLY A 51 -3.94 2.66 -0.20
CA GLY A 51 -4.75 2.75 -1.40
C GLY A 51 -4.54 1.56 -2.32
N PHE A 52 -5.44 1.43 -3.29
CA PHE A 52 -5.36 0.45 -4.36
C PHE A 52 -5.70 1.14 -5.67
N ASP A 53 -4.79 1.09 -6.64
CA ASP A 53 -5.02 1.59 -7.99
C ASP A 53 -5.60 0.45 -8.85
N PRO A 54 -6.86 0.52 -9.31
CA PRO A 54 -7.48 -0.55 -10.08
C PRO A 54 -6.99 -0.65 -11.53
N SER A 55 -6.38 0.42 -12.07
CA SER A 55 -5.80 0.41 -13.41
C SER A 55 -4.46 -0.34 -13.38
N LEU A 56 -3.64 -0.06 -12.38
CA LEU A 56 -2.34 -0.73 -12.16
C LEU A 56 -2.47 -2.06 -11.42
N GLU A 57 -3.64 -2.36 -10.85
CA GLU A 57 -3.85 -3.45 -9.88
C GLU A 57 -2.83 -3.45 -8.72
N LEU A 58 -2.52 -2.26 -8.20
CA LEU A 58 -1.40 -2.05 -7.31
C LEU A 58 -1.84 -1.48 -5.95
N ASP A 59 -1.50 -2.19 -4.88
CA ASP A 59 -1.59 -1.67 -3.52
C ASP A 59 -0.44 -0.70 -3.20
N TYR A 60 -0.70 0.30 -2.37
CA TYR A 60 0.33 1.26 -1.96
C TYR A 60 -0.01 1.99 -0.66
N VAL A 61 0.99 2.67 -0.11
CA VAL A 61 0.83 3.56 1.05
C VAL A 61 1.30 4.97 0.68
N TYR A 62 0.54 5.99 1.09
CA TYR A 62 0.82 7.39 0.81
C TYR A 62 0.70 8.26 2.07
N LYS A 63 1.42 9.38 2.12
CA LYS A 63 1.30 10.33 3.24
C LYS A 63 -0.03 11.07 3.16
N ALA A 64 -0.69 11.24 4.30
CA ALA A 64 -1.87 12.11 4.43
C ALA A 64 -1.45 13.57 4.74
N GLY A 65 -0.43 14.09 4.05
CA GLY A 65 0.09 15.45 4.24
C GLY A 65 1.58 15.60 3.95
N THR A 66 2.11 16.80 4.19
CA THR A 66 3.54 17.07 4.17
C THR A 66 4.07 17.13 5.60
N PHE A 67 5.20 16.48 5.87
CA PHE A 67 5.77 16.37 7.21
C PHE A 67 7.21 16.86 7.22
N SER A 68 7.56 17.63 8.24
CA SER A 68 8.95 17.93 8.59
C SER A 68 9.67 16.69 9.14
N GLU A 69 11.00 16.71 9.16
CA GLU A 69 11.81 15.62 9.74
C GLU A 69 11.49 15.38 11.23
N LYS A 70 11.20 16.46 11.97
CA LYS A 70 10.81 16.38 13.37
C LYS A 70 9.49 15.63 13.53
N GLU A 71 8.48 15.98 12.73
CA GLU A 71 7.19 15.29 12.75
C GLU A 71 7.34 13.82 12.36
N LEU A 72 8.14 13.49 11.35
CA LEU A 72 8.43 12.10 10.97
C LEU A 72 9.10 11.32 12.11
N THR A 73 9.98 11.96 12.88
CA THR A 73 10.62 11.34 14.05
C THR A 73 9.60 11.01 15.14
N ASP A 74 8.71 11.95 15.46
CA ASP A 74 7.67 11.73 16.48
C ASP A 74 6.61 10.71 16.02
N LYS A 75 6.25 10.73 14.75
CA LYS A 75 5.41 9.69 14.12
C LYS A 75 6.07 8.31 14.19
N ASN A 76 7.38 8.22 13.94
CA ASN A 76 8.08 6.95 14.05
C ASN A 76 8.02 6.35 15.47
N LYS A 77 8.06 7.19 16.51
CA LYS A 77 7.85 6.75 17.91
C LYS A 77 6.44 6.19 18.11
N LYS A 78 5.41 6.86 17.58
CA LYS A 78 4.01 6.37 17.65
C LYS A 78 3.83 5.04 16.94
N MET A 79 4.46 4.85 15.78
CA MET A 79 4.47 3.57 15.07
C MET A 79 5.08 2.46 15.94
N LEU A 80 6.21 2.72 16.59
CA LEU A 80 6.84 1.77 17.51
C LEU A 80 5.90 1.38 18.67
N GLU A 81 5.19 2.35 19.25
CA GLU A 81 4.22 2.10 20.33
C GLU A 81 3.05 1.19 19.89
N VAL A 82 2.58 1.34 18.65
CA VAL A 82 1.57 0.46 18.06
C VAL A 82 2.13 -0.94 17.83
N LEU A 83 3.29 -1.04 17.19
CA LEU A 83 3.90 -2.32 16.83
C LEU A 83 4.28 -3.15 18.06
N ARG A 84 4.67 -2.53 19.18
CA ARG A 84 4.98 -3.22 20.45
C ARG A 84 3.79 -3.95 21.08
N LYS A 85 2.56 -3.68 20.62
CA LYS A 85 1.34 -4.37 21.09
C LYS A 85 1.02 -5.62 20.26
N ILE A 86 1.76 -5.85 19.19
CA ILE A 86 1.58 -6.96 18.26
C ILE A 86 2.65 -8.01 18.54
N ASP A 87 2.32 -9.28 18.31
CA ASP A 87 3.32 -10.34 18.39
C ASP A 87 4.51 -10.07 17.45
N ARG A 88 5.72 -10.29 17.97
CA ARG A 88 6.97 -9.99 17.26
C ARG A 88 7.07 -10.68 15.90
N GLU A 89 6.67 -11.94 15.80
CA GLU A 89 6.77 -12.71 14.55
C GLU A 89 5.80 -12.12 13.51
N LYS A 90 4.62 -11.67 13.95
CA LYS A 90 3.66 -10.97 13.10
C LYS A 90 4.18 -9.61 12.61
N VAL A 91 4.90 -8.87 13.46
CA VAL A 91 5.54 -7.60 13.04
C VAL A 91 6.60 -7.86 11.98
N VAL A 92 7.43 -8.89 12.14
CA VAL A 92 8.44 -9.29 11.15
C VAL A 92 7.78 -9.69 9.83
N ALA A 93 6.77 -10.57 9.87
CA ALA A 93 6.05 -10.99 8.68
C ALA A 93 5.36 -9.82 7.96
N PHE A 94 4.75 -8.90 8.71
CA PHE A 94 4.13 -7.71 8.16
C PHE A 94 5.16 -6.78 7.49
N TYR A 95 6.32 -6.57 8.12
CA TYR A 95 7.40 -5.81 7.51
C TYR A 95 7.87 -6.46 6.19
N GLU A 96 8.12 -7.77 6.17
CA GLU A 96 8.55 -8.49 4.95
C GLU A 96 7.52 -8.35 3.84
N LYS A 97 6.23 -8.41 4.19
CA LYS A 97 5.14 -8.19 3.25
C LYS A 97 5.12 -6.76 2.69
N MET A 98 5.26 -5.74 3.54
CA MET A 98 5.35 -4.36 3.06
C MET A 98 6.61 -4.10 2.22
N PHE A 99 7.74 -4.75 2.56
CA PHE A 99 8.94 -4.70 1.74
C PHE A 99 8.73 -5.35 0.37
N ARG A 100 8.06 -6.51 0.33
CA ARG A 100 7.66 -7.15 -0.94
C ARG A 100 6.77 -6.23 -1.77
N LEU A 101 5.80 -5.55 -1.16
CA LEU A 101 4.94 -4.60 -1.87
C LEU A 101 5.77 -3.50 -2.54
N LYS A 102 6.70 -2.89 -1.80
CA LYS A 102 7.61 -1.86 -2.33
C LYS A 102 8.39 -2.38 -3.55
N GLU A 103 8.91 -3.61 -3.50
CA GLU A 103 9.61 -4.21 -4.65
C GLU A 103 8.68 -4.48 -5.84
N ILE A 104 7.42 -4.88 -5.62
CA ILE A 104 6.41 -5.03 -6.68
C ILE A 104 6.14 -3.68 -7.35
N ILE A 105 5.98 -2.61 -6.56
CA ILE A 105 5.80 -1.24 -7.09
C ILE A 105 7.02 -0.83 -7.93
N THR A 106 8.24 -1.09 -7.44
CA THR A 106 9.47 -0.82 -8.18
C THR A 106 9.56 -1.61 -9.49
N TRP A 107 9.17 -2.88 -9.49
CA TRP A 107 9.14 -3.71 -10.69
C TRP A 107 8.15 -3.15 -11.73
N ASN A 108 6.94 -2.78 -11.31
CA ASN A 108 5.93 -2.16 -12.20
C ASN A 108 6.44 -0.83 -12.77
N MET A 109 7.08 0.01 -11.94
CA MET A 109 7.71 1.26 -12.41
C MET A 109 8.75 0.99 -13.51
N ASN A 110 9.63 0.01 -13.29
CA ASN A 110 10.70 -0.31 -14.25
C ASN A 110 10.16 -0.87 -15.56
N ASN A 111 9.10 -1.68 -15.50
CA ASN A 111 8.44 -2.19 -16.71
C ASN A 111 7.72 -1.09 -17.47
N ALA A 112 6.94 -0.25 -16.79
CA ALA A 112 6.31 0.92 -17.41
C ALA A 112 7.35 1.80 -18.11
N GLN A 113 8.52 2.01 -17.48
CA GLN A 113 9.63 2.73 -18.11
C GLN A 113 10.15 2.02 -19.38
N LYS A 114 10.37 0.71 -19.30
CA LYS A 114 10.92 -0.10 -20.39
C LYS A 114 9.98 -0.18 -21.59
N ASP A 115 8.68 -0.26 -21.33
CA ASP A 115 7.64 -0.44 -22.33
C ASP A 115 7.13 0.91 -22.87
N GLY A 116 7.59 2.03 -22.31
CA GLY A 116 7.26 3.38 -22.76
C GLY A 116 5.91 3.90 -22.25
N GLU A 117 5.36 3.28 -21.22
CA GLU A 117 4.12 3.66 -20.53
C GLU A 117 4.42 4.82 -19.55
N TRP A 118 4.65 6.01 -20.11
CA TRP A 118 5.13 7.17 -19.34
C TRP A 118 4.16 7.67 -18.28
N ASP A 119 2.85 7.53 -18.50
CA ASP A 119 1.82 7.92 -17.53
C ASP A 119 1.91 7.07 -16.27
N ASP A 120 1.99 5.75 -16.43
CA ASP A 120 2.12 4.79 -15.33
C ASP A 120 3.48 4.91 -14.63
N TYR A 121 4.56 5.05 -15.41
CA TYR A 121 5.89 5.34 -14.86
C TYR A 121 5.89 6.62 -14.01
N THR A 122 5.28 7.70 -14.50
CA THR A 122 5.22 8.98 -13.78
C THR A 122 4.36 8.84 -12.52
N LEU A 123 3.19 8.21 -12.64
CA LEU A 123 2.30 7.95 -11.51
C LEU A 123 3.04 7.21 -10.40
N ILE A 124 3.70 6.10 -10.76
CA ILE A 124 4.39 5.27 -9.79
C ILE A 124 5.60 6.00 -9.21
N SER A 125 6.50 6.50 -10.05
CA SER A 125 7.78 7.09 -9.61
C SER A 125 7.64 8.40 -8.84
N LYS A 126 6.60 9.19 -9.10
CA LYS A 126 6.41 10.50 -8.45
C LYS A 126 5.46 10.47 -7.25
N TYR A 127 4.42 9.63 -7.30
CA TYR A 127 3.32 9.73 -6.33
C TYR A 127 3.12 8.47 -5.47
N ILE A 128 3.51 7.29 -5.96
CA ILE A 128 3.25 6.02 -5.25
C ILE A 128 4.49 5.52 -4.52
N LEU A 129 5.58 5.30 -5.27
CA LEU A 129 6.78 4.66 -4.76
C LEU A 129 7.45 5.46 -3.63
N PRO A 130 7.67 6.79 -3.74
CA PRO A 130 8.42 7.53 -2.72
C PRO A 130 7.78 7.46 -1.32
N ASP A 131 6.46 7.50 -1.25
CA ASP A 131 5.75 7.45 0.03
C ASP A 131 5.70 6.03 0.59
N THR A 132 5.54 5.02 -0.27
CA THR A 132 5.59 3.62 0.15
C THR A 132 6.99 3.26 0.66
N GLU A 133 8.05 3.70 -0.02
CA GLU A 133 9.43 3.55 0.45
C GLU A 133 9.61 4.18 1.83
N LYS A 134 9.11 5.41 2.01
CA LYS A 134 9.25 6.10 3.28
C LYS A 134 8.58 5.36 4.43
N TYR A 135 7.40 4.82 4.16
CA TYR A 135 6.66 4.02 5.13
C TYR A 135 7.40 2.72 5.48
N VAL A 136 7.93 2.00 4.48
CA VAL A 136 8.72 0.78 4.68
C VAL A 136 10.01 1.04 5.44
N GLU A 137 10.71 2.15 5.19
CA GLU A 137 11.88 2.57 5.98
C GLU A 137 11.53 2.77 7.47
N MET A 138 10.38 3.37 7.76
CA MET A 138 9.92 3.56 9.14
C MET A 138 9.60 2.21 9.80
N LEU A 139 8.90 1.32 9.10
CA LEU A 139 8.65 -0.05 9.58
C LEU A 139 9.96 -0.81 9.84
N GLU A 140 10.93 -0.71 8.94
CA GLU A 140 12.24 -1.36 9.07
C GLU A 140 12.97 -0.95 10.35
N LYS A 141 13.01 0.36 10.61
CA LYS A 141 13.63 0.89 11.83
C LYS A 141 12.96 0.33 13.07
N ASN A 142 11.63 0.20 13.06
CA ASN A 142 10.88 -0.28 14.21
C ASN A 142 10.94 -1.81 14.39
N VAL A 143 10.93 -2.60 13.31
CA VAL A 143 11.05 -4.06 13.40
C VAL A 143 12.41 -4.46 13.97
N ILE A 144 13.49 -3.77 13.60
CA ILE A 144 14.83 -4.00 14.16
C ILE A 144 14.85 -3.72 15.66
N LEU A 145 14.12 -2.71 16.14
CA LEU A 145 14.01 -2.40 17.57
C LEU A 145 13.22 -3.46 18.35
N ILE A 146 12.21 -4.07 17.71
CA ILE A 146 11.34 -5.09 18.31
C ILE A 146 12.00 -6.48 18.28
N ASP A 147 12.69 -6.82 17.19
CA ASP A 147 13.42 -8.07 17.01
C ASP A 147 14.90 -7.84 16.65
N GLN A 148 15.75 -7.87 17.66
CA GLN A 148 17.20 -7.74 17.48
C GLN A 148 17.84 -8.94 16.76
N ASN A 149 17.20 -10.12 16.79
CA ASN A 149 17.70 -11.28 16.05
C ASN A 149 17.44 -11.11 14.56
N TYR A 150 16.26 -10.58 14.20
CA TYR A 150 15.90 -10.30 12.81
C TYR A 150 16.88 -9.32 12.12
N LYS A 151 17.47 -8.38 12.87
CA LYS A 151 18.54 -7.49 12.37
C LYS A 151 19.69 -8.24 11.68
N ARG A 152 19.97 -9.49 12.10
CA ARG A 152 21.07 -10.30 11.54
C ARG A 152 20.73 -10.92 10.20
N THR A 153 19.45 -11.16 9.92
CA THR A 153 18.96 -11.86 8.73
C THR A 153 18.22 -10.95 7.75
N ILE A 154 17.88 -9.72 8.16
CA ILE A 154 17.05 -8.81 7.37
C ILE A 154 17.54 -8.59 5.94
N GLU A 155 18.85 -8.40 5.73
CA GLU A 155 19.39 -8.18 4.39
C GLU A 155 19.33 -9.43 3.50
N GLU A 156 19.51 -10.62 4.07
CA GLU A 156 19.31 -11.88 3.36
C GLU A 156 17.84 -12.05 2.96
N ARG A 157 16.92 -11.79 3.89
CA ARG A 157 15.47 -11.84 3.66
C ARG A 157 15.02 -10.85 2.58
N LYS A 158 15.51 -9.61 2.60
CA LYS A 158 15.28 -8.63 1.53
C LYS A 158 15.74 -9.15 0.18
N GLY A 159 16.93 -9.76 0.13
CA GLY A 159 17.49 -10.36 -1.09
C GLY A 159 16.63 -11.50 -1.64
N GLU A 160 16.11 -12.37 -0.77
CA GLU A 160 15.18 -13.42 -1.16
C GLU A 160 13.85 -12.86 -1.69
N ILE A 161 13.30 -11.85 -1.01
CA ILE A 161 12.03 -11.22 -1.42
C ILE A 161 12.17 -10.58 -2.81
N LYS A 162 13.27 -9.88 -3.07
CA LYS A 162 13.56 -9.29 -4.39
C LYS A 162 13.55 -10.34 -5.50
N LYS A 163 14.28 -11.45 -5.30
CA LYS A 163 14.31 -12.56 -6.26
C LYS A 163 12.93 -13.17 -6.49
N GLN A 164 12.12 -13.28 -5.44
CA GLN A 164 10.75 -13.80 -5.55
C GLN A 164 9.85 -12.88 -6.36
N VAL A 165 9.98 -11.55 -6.21
CA VAL A 165 9.24 -10.57 -7.01
C VAL A 165 9.66 -10.65 -8.47
N GLU A 166 10.97 -10.73 -8.75
CA GLU A 166 11.50 -10.85 -10.11
C GLU A 166 11.13 -12.17 -10.81
N ALA A 167 10.98 -13.26 -10.06
CA ALA A 167 10.63 -14.58 -10.62
C ALA A 167 9.12 -14.82 -10.74
N GLY A 168 8.30 -14.07 -9.98
CA GLY A 168 6.85 -14.25 -9.89
C GLY A 168 6.03 -13.31 -10.77
N ASN A 169 6.67 -12.35 -11.45
CA ASN A 169 6.06 -11.40 -12.39
C ASN A 169 6.85 -11.40 -13.71
#